data_AF-A0AAV0CWT8-F1
#
_entry.id   AF-A0AAV0CWT8-F1
#
_cell.length_a   1.000
_cell.length_b   1.000
_cell.length_c   1.000
_cell.angle_alpha   90.00
_cell.angle_beta   90.00
_cell.angle_gamma   90.00
#
_symmetry.space_group_name_H-M   'P 1'
#
loop_
_entity.id
_entity.type
_entity.pdbx_description
1 polymer ?
#
loop_
_entity_poly.entity_id
_entity_poly.type
_entity_poly.pdbx_seq_one_letter_code
_entity_poly.pdbx_strand_id
1 'polypeptide(L)'
;MVESMKFLVTQARIYEGFEPIQFLSILQTLIVFKGGLSEGYKKFLSEKEISDDTYSEDGVALFRIQGTGPDNMQAIQVDPVASSLNSSYCYILHSGSTVFTWYGNLTTSDEQDLAERQLDIIKPDIQSRLQKEGAESQQFWDILGGKSEYPNQKVEKNNESDPHLFSCTFSNG
;
A
#
# COMPACT_ATOMS: atom_id res chain seq x y z
N MET A 1 24.26 -23.60 0.98
CA MET A 1 24.19 -22.22 1.51
C MET A 1 23.27 -22.09 2.73
N VAL A 2 22.10 -22.76 2.76
CA VAL A 2 21.20 -22.72 3.94
C VAL A 2 21.75 -23.52 5.14
N GLU A 3 22.37 -24.69 4.91
CA GLU A 3 22.93 -25.49 6.03
C GLU A 3 24.13 -24.85 6.73
N SER A 4 24.89 -24.02 6.01
CA SER A 4 26.06 -23.31 6.57
C SER A 4 25.68 -22.15 7.50
N MET A 5 24.39 -21.81 7.60
CA MET A 5 23.88 -20.75 8.48
C MET A 5 22.99 -21.28 9.61
N LYS A 6 22.96 -22.61 9.82
CA LYS A 6 22.20 -23.23 10.92
C LYS A 6 22.57 -22.56 12.26
N PHE A 7 21.54 -22.11 12.98
CA PHE A 7 21.63 -21.42 14.29
C PHE A 7 22.23 -20.02 14.30
N LEU A 8 22.60 -19.46 13.14
CA LEU A 8 23.15 -18.10 13.06
C LEU A 8 22.11 -17.06 12.63
N VAL A 9 21.07 -17.48 11.92
CA VAL A 9 20.07 -16.59 11.32
C VAL A 9 18.66 -17.00 11.73
N THR A 10 17.82 -16.01 11.99
CA THR A 10 16.39 -16.19 12.22
C THR A 10 15.66 -16.16 10.88
N GLN A 11 14.77 -17.12 10.65
CA GLN A 11 13.87 -17.12 9.49
C GLN A 11 12.50 -16.58 9.91
N ALA A 12 11.97 -15.62 9.15
CA ALA A 12 10.62 -15.13 9.30
C ALA A 12 9.86 -15.24 7.97
N ARG A 13 8.57 -15.59 8.05
CA ARG A 13 7.63 -15.52 6.93
C ARG A 13 6.68 -14.37 7.22
N ILE A 14 6.68 -13.36 6.36
CA ILE A 14 5.89 -12.14 6.52
C ILE A 14 4.86 -12.11 5.40
N TYR A 15 3.63 -11.74 5.74
CA TYR A 15 2.52 -11.59 4.79
C TYR A 15 2.19 -10.12 4.65
N GLU A 16 1.77 -9.72 3.44
CA GLU A 16 1.34 -8.36 3.14
C GLU A 16 0.20 -7.93 4.07
N GLY A 17 0.32 -6.73 4.65
CA GLY A 17 -0.65 -6.16 5.59
C GLY A 17 -0.52 -6.66 7.02
N PHE A 18 0.40 -7.61 7.27
CA PHE A 18 0.71 -8.17 8.59
C PHE A 18 2.21 -8.07 8.89
N GLU A 19 2.85 -7.01 8.41
CA GLU A 19 4.27 -6.75 8.64
C GLU A 19 4.54 -6.43 10.12
N PRO A 20 5.47 -7.14 10.77
CA PRO A 20 5.84 -6.84 12.15
C PRO A 20 6.65 -5.55 12.23
N ILE A 21 6.64 -4.89 13.40
CA ILE A 21 7.33 -3.61 13.58
C ILE A 21 8.83 -3.68 13.23
N GLN A 22 9.49 -4.81 13.49
CA GLN A 22 10.91 -5.00 13.16
C GLN A 22 11.16 -4.96 11.64
N PHE A 23 10.22 -5.46 10.84
CA PHE A 23 10.32 -5.41 9.37
C PHE A 23 10.21 -3.95 8.89
N LEU A 24 9.25 -3.22 9.45
CA LEU A 24 9.02 -1.82 9.14
C LEU A 24 10.20 -0.95 9.58
N SER A 25 10.81 -1.22 10.74
CA SER A 25 12.00 -0.50 11.20
C SER A 25 13.23 -0.72 10.30
N ILE A 26 13.33 -1.87 9.63
CA ILE A 26 14.44 -2.15 8.70
C ILE A 26 14.26 -1.39 7.39
N LEU A 27 13.05 -1.41 6.84
CA LEU A 27 12.78 -0.79 5.54
C LEU A 27 12.51 0.71 5.64
N GLN A 28 11.95 1.16 6.75
CA GLN A 28 11.52 2.53 7.08
C GLN A 28 10.46 3.11 6.14
N THR A 29 10.68 3.00 4.84
CA THR A 29 9.75 3.31 3.76
C THR A 29 9.50 2.05 2.93
N LEU A 30 8.23 1.72 2.72
CA LEU A 30 7.81 0.58 1.92
C LEU A 30 6.82 1.03 0.83
N ILE A 31 7.11 0.71 -0.42
CA ILE A 31 6.18 0.92 -1.54
C ILE A 31 5.83 -0.44 -2.11
N VAL A 32 4.55 -0.79 -2.06
CA VAL A 32 4.01 -2.05 -2.59
C VAL A 32 3.27 -1.77 -3.88
N PHE A 33 3.80 -2.29 -4.98
CA PHE A 33 3.19 -2.19 -6.30
C PHE A 33 2.35 -3.44 -6.60
N LYS A 34 1.28 -3.25 -7.37
CA LYS A 34 0.52 -4.35 -7.96
C LYS A 34 1.27 -4.98 -9.14
N GLY A 35 0.93 -6.24 -9.38
CA GLY A 35 1.51 -7.06 -10.43
C GLY A 35 2.89 -7.63 -10.07
N GLY A 36 3.73 -7.83 -11.08
CA GLY A 36 5.02 -8.48 -10.87
C GLY A 36 5.95 -8.47 -12.07
N LEU A 37 7.25 -8.37 -11.80
CA LEU A 37 8.28 -8.35 -12.84
C LEU A 37 8.88 -9.73 -13.14
N SER A 38 8.56 -10.74 -12.31
CA SER A 38 9.15 -12.07 -12.44
C SER A 38 8.65 -12.80 -13.70
N GLU A 39 9.52 -13.62 -14.29
CA GLU A 39 9.15 -14.48 -15.43
C GLU A 39 7.99 -15.41 -15.07
N GLY A 40 7.95 -15.92 -13.84
CA GLY A 40 6.86 -16.76 -13.33
C GLY A 40 5.52 -16.03 -13.30
N TYR A 41 5.51 -14.77 -12.88
CA TYR A 41 4.29 -13.94 -12.90
C TYR A 41 3.80 -13.69 -14.34
N LYS A 42 4.71 -13.30 -15.24
CA LYS A 42 4.37 -13.06 -16.66
C LYS A 42 3.84 -14.32 -17.35
N LYS A 43 4.41 -15.48 -17.03
CA LYS A 43 3.94 -16.78 -17.50
C LYS A 43 2.55 -17.12 -16.94
N PHE A 44 2.31 -16.86 -15.65
CA PHE A 44 0.99 -17.07 -15.04
C PHE A 44 -0.10 -16.23 -15.73
N LEU A 45 0.17 -14.96 -16.02
CA LEU A 45 -0.77 -14.09 -16.74
C LEU A 45 -1.10 -14.62 -18.14
N SER A 46 -0.08 -15.00 -18.90
CA SER A 46 -0.27 -15.51 -20.26
C SER A 46 -1.01 -16.84 -20.30
N GLU A 47 -0.72 -17.75 -19.36
CA GLU A 47 -1.43 -19.04 -19.23
C GLU A 47 -2.88 -18.90 -18.81
N LYS A 48 -3.23 -17.84 -18.09
CA LYS A 48 -4.57 -17.57 -17.58
C LYS A 48 -5.36 -16.56 -18.41
N GLU A 49 -4.75 -15.99 -19.45
CA GLU A 49 -5.32 -14.91 -20.28
C GLU A 49 -5.80 -13.71 -19.43
N ILE A 50 -5.07 -13.43 -18.34
CA ILE A 50 -5.36 -12.30 -17.44
C ILE A 50 -4.60 -11.08 -17.95
N SER A 51 -5.25 -9.90 -17.91
CA SER A 51 -4.59 -8.63 -18.20
C SER A 51 -3.49 -8.34 -17.19
N ASP A 52 -2.33 -7.90 -17.68
CA ASP A 52 -1.23 -7.46 -16.83
C ASP A 52 -1.60 -6.15 -16.11
N ASP A 53 -1.66 -6.21 -14.78
CA ASP A 53 -1.94 -5.08 -13.89
C ASP A 53 -0.66 -4.51 -13.26
N THR A 54 0.51 -4.87 -13.79
CA THR A 54 1.80 -4.36 -13.34
C THR A 54 1.87 -2.84 -13.46
N TYR A 55 2.36 -2.22 -12.39
CA TYR A 55 2.61 -0.78 -12.33
C TYR A 55 3.42 -0.25 -13.51
N SER A 56 3.01 0.90 -14.04
CA SER A 56 3.80 1.71 -14.98
C SER A 56 3.82 3.17 -14.54
N GLU A 57 4.96 3.84 -14.73
CA GLU A 57 5.17 5.21 -14.28
C GLU A 57 4.27 6.23 -14.98
N ASP A 58 4.03 6.02 -16.28
CA ASP A 58 3.15 6.85 -17.10
C ASP A 58 1.67 6.46 -16.98
N GLY A 59 1.39 5.33 -16.34
CA GLY A 59 0.05 4.80 -16.14
C GLY A 59 -0.76 5.53 -15.08
N VAL A 60 -1.98 5.03 -14.88
CA VAL A 60 -2.83 5.42 -13.76
C VAL A 60 -2.50 4.53 -12.57
N ALA A 61 -2.19 5.13 -11.41
CA ALA A 61 -2.04 4.40 -10.17
C ALA A 61 -2.60 5.19 -8.99
N LEU A 62 -3.24 4.47 -8.07
CA LEU A 62 -3.75 4.98 -6.82
C LEU A 62 -3.00 4.30 -5.68
N PHE A 63 -2.34 5.08 -4.83
CA PHE A 63 -1.64 4.58 -3.65
C PHE A 63 -2.38 4.98 -2.39
N ARG A 64 -2.72 4.01 -1.55
CA ARG A 64 -3.16 4.25 -0.17
C ARG A 64 -1.93 4.50 0.70
N ILE A 65 -1.95 5.59 1.45
CA ILE A 65 -0.87 5.95 2.37
C ILE A 65 -1.24 5.50 3.77
N GLN A 66 -0.31 4.80 4.42
CA GLN A 66 -0.44 4.37 5.81
C GLN A 66 0.93 4.36 6.49
N GLY A 67 0.92 4.27 7.82
CA GLY A 67 2.15 4.28 8.60
C GLY A 67 1.94 4.91 9.96
N THR A 68 3.05 5.10 10.67
CA THR A 68 3.06 5.75 11.98
C THR A 68 4.04 6.92 12.06
N GLY A 69 4.80 7.19 11.00
CA GLY A 69 5.77 8.26 10.96
C GLY A 69 6.92 7.96 9.99
N PRO A 70 8.01 8.74 10.03
CA PRO A 70 9.11 8.66 9.07
C PRO A 70 9.85 7.32 9.05
N ASP A 71 9.86 6.61 10.19
CA ASP A 71 10.48 5.29 10.34
C ASP A 71 9.52 4.14 9.97
N ASN A 72 8.31 4.47 9.52
CA ASN A 72 7.29 3.52 9.07
C ASN A 72 6.31 4.24 8.14
N MET A 73 6.76 4.54 6.91
CA MET A 73 5.96 5.10 5.83
C MET A 73 5.64 4.00 4.83
N GLN A 74 4.37 3.91 4.42
CA GLN A 74 3.94 2.89 3.48
C GLN A 74 3.03 3.49 2.41
N ALA A 75 3.29 3.11 1.16
CA ALA A 75 2.39 3.35 0.04
C ALA A 75 2.01 2.01 -0.58
N ILE A 76 0.71 1.70 -0.58
CA ILE A 76 0.20 0.44 -1.13
C ILE A 76 -0.64 0.77 -2.35
N GLN A 77 -0.23 0.28 -3.51
CA GLN A 77 -1.00 0.43 -4.73
C GLN A 77 -2.32 -0.34 -4.63
N VAL A 78 -3.42 0.36 -4.82
CA VAL A 78 -4.78 -0.18 -4.88
C VAL A 78 -5.34 -0.02 -6.30
N ASP A 79 -6.51 -0.61 -6.55
CA ASP A 79 -7.18 -0.39 -7.84
C ASP A 79 -7.51 1.09 -8.01
N PRO A 80 -7.26 1.69 -9.19
CA PRO A 80 -7.53 3.09 -9.45
C PRO A 80 -9.02 3.32 -9.74
N VAL A 81 -9.88 2.96 -8.78
CA VAL A 81 -11.34 3.10 -8.84
C VAL A 81 -11.84 3.80 -7.58
N ALA A 82 -12.94 4.55 -7.69
CA ALA A 82 -13.48 5.31 -6.55
C ALA A 82 -13.82 4.44 -5.33
N SER A 83 -14.27 3.19 -5.54
CA SER A 83 -14.60 2.25 -4.45
C SER A 83 -13.39 1.79 -3.63
N SER A 84 -12.17 2.05 -4.09
CA SER A 84 -10.93 1.74 -3.37
C SER A 84 -10.54 2.83 -2.37
N LEU A 85 -11.16 4.03 -2.44
CA LEU A 85 -10.95 5.08 -1.45
C LEU A 85 -11.50 4.66 -0.08
N ASN A 86 -11.04 5.33 0.98
CA ASN A 86 -11.58 5.16 2.32
C ASN A 86 -11.27 6.42 3.13
N SER A 87 -12.27 6.99 3.79
CA SER A 87 -12.15 8.26 4.54
C SER A 87 -11.11 8.23 5.67
N SER A 88 -10.64 7.05 6.08
CA SER A 88 -9.60 6.86 7.10
C SER A 88 -8.17 7.00 6.60
N TYR A 89 -7.95 7.18 5.30
CA TYR A 89 -6.61 7.21 4.71
C TYR A 89 -6.41 8.41 3.79
N CYS A 90 -5.14 8.75 3.58
CA CYS A 90 -4.70 9.63 2.51
C CYS A 90 -4.37 8.79 1.27
N TYR A 91 -4.53 9.37 0.08
CA TYR A 91 -4.20 8.72 -1.18
C TYR A 91 -3.39 9.62 -2.10
N ILE A 92 -2.54 8.99 -2.92
CA ILE A 92 -1.86 9.64 -4.04
C ILE A 92 -2.38 9.00 -5.32
N LEU A 93 -3.05 9.79 -6.16
CA LEU A 93 -3.50 9.38 -7.49
C LEU A 93 -2.61 10.05 -8.52
N HIS A 94 -2.00 9.27 -9.41
CA HIS A 94 -1.35 9.83 -10.59
C HIS A 94 -1.86 9.21 -11.89
N SER A 95 -1.79 10.00 -12.95
CA SER A 95 -2.03 9.60 -14.33
C SER A 95 -1.00 10.34 -15.19
N GLY A 96 0.09 9.67 -15.55
CA GLY A 96 1.25 10.30 -16.18
C GLY A 96 1.85 11.42 -15.31
N SER A 97 1.78 12.66 -15.80
CA SER A 97 2.27 13.88 -15.12
C SER A 97 1.23 14.59 -14.25
N THR A 98 -0.03 14.16 -14.28
CA THR A 98 -1.07 14.72 -13.41
C THR A 98 -1.08 13.95 -12.10
N VAL A 99 -0.90 14.66 -10.98
CA VAL A 99 -0.87 14.07 -9.64
C VAL A 99 -1.87 14.77 -8.71
N PHE A 100 -2.59 13.99 -7.92
CA PHE A 100 -3.52 14.43 -6.90
C PHE A 100 -3.17 13.80 -5.56
N THR A 101 -3.24 14.57 -4.49
CA THR A 101 -3.34 14.05 -3.12
C THR A 101 -4.81 14.11 -2.72
N TRP A 102 -5.34 13.03 -2.15
CA TRP A 102 -6.70 12.99 -1.61
C TRP A 102 -6.66 12.75 -0.10
N TYR A 103 -7.33 13.59 0.67
CA TYR A 103 -7.40 13.50 2.12
C TYR A 103 -8.80 13.12 2.57
N GLY A 104 -8.90 11.92 3.13
CA GLY A 104 -10.11 11.45 3.79
C GLY A 104 -10.43 12.29 5.02
N ASN A 105 -11.71 12.49 5.30
CA ASN A 105 -12.21 13.32 6.38
C ASN A 105 -11.91 12.78 7.78
N LEU A 106 -11.51 11.51 7.90
CA LEU A 106 -11.12 10.89 9.17
C LEU A 106 -9.61 10.87 9.38
N THR A 107 -8.83 11.47 8.47
CA THR A 107 -7.38 11.59 8.59
C THR A 107 -6.97 12.72 9.52
N THR A 108 -5.83 12.54 10.17
CA THR A 108 -5.15 13.51 11.03
C THR A 108 -4.12 14.33 10.25
N SER A 109 -3.64 15.44 10.82
CA SER A 109 -2.55 16.22 10.22
C SER A 109 -1.29 15.38 10.00
N ASP A 110 -0.96 14.50 10.94
CA ASP A 110 0.25 13.67 10.88
C ASP A 110 0.17 12.68 9.71
N GLU A 111 -1.02 12.15 9.42
CA GLU A 111 -1.26 11.26 8.27
C GLU A 111 -1.24 12.02 6.94
N GLN A 112 -1.60 13.30 6.92
CA GLN A 112 -1.50 14.16 5.75
C GLN A 112 -0.04 14.54 5.47
N ASP A 113 0.72 14.90 6.51
CA ASP A 113 2.16 15.15 6.41
C ASP A 113 2.92 13.90 5.95
N LEU A 114 2.50 12.71 6.38
CA LEU A 114 3.03 11.43 5.91
C LEU A 114 2.79 11.24 4.40
N ALA A 115 1.60 11.62 3.91
CA ALA A 115 1.27 11.53 2.50
C ALA A 115 2.10 12.48 1.63
N GLU A 116 2.35 13.71 2.09
CA GLU A 116 3.23 14.65 1.38
C GLU A 116 4.67 14.11 1.30
N ARG A 117 5.21 13.55 2.39
CA ARG A 117 6.54 12.92 2.36
C ARG A 117 6.59 11.74 1.40
N GLN A 118 5.52 10.95 1.33
CA GLN A 118 5.45 9.80 0.44
C GLN A 118 5.29 10.21 -1.03
N LEU A 119 4.63 11.34 -1.29
CA LEU A 119 4.54 11.97 -2.61
C LEU A 119 5.92 12.35 -3.15
N ASP A 120 6.76 12.97 -2.31
CA ASP A 120 8.14 13.35 -2.68
C ASP A 120 8.98 12.13 -3.12
N ILE A 121 8.64 10.93 -2.66
CA ILE A 121 9.32 9.67 -3.02
C ILE A 121 8.72 9.06 -4.30
N ILE A 122 7.40 9.07 -4.46
CA ILE A 122 6.71 8.41 -5.59
C ILE A 122 6.78 9.25 -6.87
N LYS A 123 6.59 10.56 -6.77
CA LYS A 123 6.58 11.51 -7.90
C LYS A 123 7.39 12.75 -7.51
N PRO A 124 8.73 12.64 -7.40
CA PRO A 124 9.58 13.77 -7.06
C PRO A 124 9.40 14.92 -8.04
N ASP A 125 9.52 16.15 -7.54
CA ASP A 125 9.48 17.40 -8.33
C ASP A 125 8.15 17.69 -9.05
N ILE A 126 7.09 16.92 -8.80
CA ILE A 126 5.76 17.16 -9.37
C ILE A 126 4.82 17.72 -8.30
N GLN A 127 4.28 18.91 -8.56
CA GLN A 127 3.28 19.50 -7.69
C GLN A 127 1.96 18.73 -7.77
N SER A 128 1.50 18.20 -6.63
CA SER A 128 0.18 17.56 -6.52
C SER A 128 -0.94 18.60 -6.40
N ARG A 129 -2.13 18.19 -6.82
CA ARG A 129 -3.37 18.95 -6.63
C ARG A 129 -4.18 18.35 -5.49
N LEU A 130 -4.27 19.06 -4.38
CA LEU A 130 -5.03 18.60 -3.22
C LEU A 130 -6.53 18.45 -3.52
N GLN A 131 -7.09 17.30 -3.18
CA GLN A 131 -8.50 16.96 -3.21
C GLN A 131 -8.95 16.64 -1.78
N LYS A 132 -9.79 17.49 -1.18
CA LYS A 132 -10.40 17.17 0.12
C LYS A 132 -11.64 16.31 -0.12
N GLU A 133 -11.88 15.34 0.75
CA GLU A 133 -13.06 14.49 0.63
C GLU A 133 -14.36 15.32 0.59
N GLY A 134 -15.16 15.11 -0.45
CA GLY A 134 -16.40 15.84 -0.74
C GLY A 134 -16.22 17.13 -1.55
N ALA A 135 -14.98 17.54 -1.85
CA ALA A 135 -14.64 18.71 -2.66
C ALA A 135 -13.76 18.34 -3.87
N GLU A 136 -13.82 17.10 -4.33
CA GLU A 136 -12.99 16.61 -5.42
C GLU A 136 -13.45 17.15 -6.78
N SER A 137 -12.47 17.42 -7.64
CA SER A 137 -12.68 17.87 -9.00
C SER A 137 -13.25 16.77 -9.89
N GLN A 138 -13.92 17.17 -10.97
CA GLN A 138 -14.42 16.21 -11.98
C GLN A 138 -13.27 15.39 -12.58
N GLN A 139 -12.12 16.03 -12.87
CA GLN A 139 -10.96 15.34 -13.43
C GLN A 139 -10.45 14.19 -12.53
N PHE A 140 -10.46 14.38 -11.20
CA PHE A 140 -10.10 13.34 -10.26
C PHE A 140 -11.03 12.12 -10.40
N TRP A 141 -12.34 12.36 -10.44
CA TRP A 141 -13.32 11.29 -10.63
C TRP A 141 -13.22 10.62 -12.00
N ASP A 142 -12.99 11.38 -13.06
CA ASP A 142 -12.85 10.82 -14.41
C ASP A 142 -11.70 9.82 -14.50
N ILE A 143 -10.56 10.12 -13.85
CA ILE A 143 -9.40 9.21 -13.80
C ILE A 143 -9.74 7.93 -13.02
N LEU A 144 -10.56 8.04 -11.97
CA LEU A 144 -11.01 6.89 -11.17
C LEU A 144 -12.20 6.11 -11.79
N GLY A 145 -12.57 6.42 -13.04
CA GLY A 145 -13.69 5.77 -13.73
C GLY A 145 -15.07 6.23 -13.26
N GLY A 146 -15.15 7.39 -12.61
CA GLY A 146 -16.37 7.98 -12.08
C GLY A 146 -16.45 7.93 -10.55
N LYS A 147 -17.37 8.71 -9.98
CA LYS A 147 -17.63 8.71 -8.54
C LYS A 147 -18.48 7.49 -8.16
N SER A 148 -18.08 6.80 -7.09
CA SER A 148 -18.85 5.72 -6.47
C SER A 148 -18.84 5.85 -4.96
N GLU A 149 -19.68 5.06 -4.28
CA GLU A 149 -19.60 4.88 -2.84
C GLU A 149 -18.28 4.20 -2.45
N TYR A 150 -17.78 4.55 -1.27
CA TYR A 150 -16.59 3.96 -0.67
C TYR A 150 -16.68 4.02 0.86
N PRO A 151 -15.91 3.18 1.60
CA PRO A 151 -16.01 3.12 3.04
C PRO A 151 -15.65 4.45 3.73
N ASN A 152 -16.49 4.87 4.69
CA ASN A 152 -16.33 6.11 5.45
C ASN A 152 -16.27 5.89 6.97
N GLN A 153 -15.92 4.68 7.40
CA GLN A 153 -15.81 4.31 8.80
C GLN A 153 -14.34 4.16 9.19
N LYS A 154 -14.05 4.50 10.44
CA LYS A 154 -12.70 4.37 10.99
C LYS A 154 -12.32 2.90 11.07
N VAL A 155 -11.19 2.55 10.45
CA VAL A 155 -10.64 1.19 10.53
C VAL A 155 -9.91 1.06 11.86
N GLU A 156 -10.39 0.18 12.74
CA GLU A 156 -9.69 -0.15 13.99
C GLU A 156 -8.43 -0.95 13.69
N LYS A 157 -7.32 -0.58 14.34
CA LYS A 157 -6.10 -1.38 14.33
C LYS A 157 -6.28 -2.54 15.31
N ASN A 158 -5.99 -3.77 14.87
CA ASN A 158 -6.05 -4.94 15.75
C ASN A 158 -5.15 -4.72 16.96
N ASN A 159 -5.70 -4.91 18.16
CA ASN A 159 -4.93 -4.89 19.39
C ASN A 159 -4.09 -6.17 19.49
N GLU A 160 -2.89 -6.06 20.04
CA GLU A 160 -2.10 -7.24 20.41
C GLU A 160 -2.85 -8.07 21.46
N SER A 161 -2.90 -9.38 21.27
CA SER A 161 -3.42 -10.31 22.25
C SER A 161 -2.32 -10.79 23.20
N ASP A 162 -2.70 -11.25 24.39
CA ASP A 162 -1.74 -11.83 25.34
C ASP A 162 -0.92 -12.97 24.72
N PRO A 163 0.39 -13.05 25.00
CA PRO A 163 1.27 -14.08 24.46
C PRO A 163 0.95 -15.45 25.07
N HIS A 164 0.91 -16.48 24.23
CA HIS A 164 0.66 -17.86 24.63
C HIS A 164 1.78 -18.79 24.16
N LEU A 165 2.18 -19.73 25.02
CA LEU A 165 3.19 -20.74 24.72
C LEU A 165 2.53 -22.07 24.37
N PHE A 166 2.92 -22.66 23.24
CA PHE A 166 2.44 -23.97 22.78
C PHE A 166 3.60 -24.95 22.62
N SER A 167 3.34 -26.24 22.86
CA SER A 167 4.24 -27.33 22.49
C SER A 167 3.66 -28.06 21.28
N CYS A 168 4.44 -28.14 20.19
CA CYS A 168 4.04 -28.83 18.97
C CYS A 168 4.85 -30.13 18.84
N THR A 169 4.16 -31.26 18.72
CA THR A 169 4.76 -32.56 18.38
C THR A 169 4.27 -33.01 17.03
N PHE A 170 5.19 -33.46 16.17
CA PHE A 170 4.87 -33.96 14.84
C PHE A 170 5.30 -35.42 14.76
N SER A 171 4.34 -36.36 14.73
CA SER A 171 4.61 -37.79 14.85
C SER A 171 4.57 -38.56 13.53
N ASN A 172 3.96 -38.03 12.46
CA ASN A 172 3.96 -38.57 11.10
C ASN A 172 3.59 -37.47 10.10
N GLY A 173 4.26 -37.40 8.95
CA GLY A 173 4.02 -36.43 7.87
C GLY A 173 3.81 -37.07 6.52
#